data_AF-X0HSK7-F1
#
_entry.id   AF-X0HSK7-F1
#
_cell.length_a   1.000
_cell.length_b   1.000
_cell.length_c   1.000
_cell.angle_alpha   90.00
_cell.angle_beta   90.00
_cell.angle_gamma   90.00
#
_symmetry.space_group_name_H-M   'P 1'
#
loop_
_entity.id
_entity.type
_entity.pdbx_description
1 polymer ?
#
loop_
_entity_poly.entity_id
_entity_poly.type
_entity_poly.pdbx_seq_one_letter_code
_entity_poly.pdbx_strand_id
1 'polypeptide(L)'
;MEGLGIAANVIAVVDISFRLAEWCVQYAYDVKNARKDIEKLQREVVNFQVAIGQVKSLIEGPGGQALQASRQLGSAIEDARSALKELERKLQPSTGRKAMSRVGWRALKWPFSSKAVEETIQHLARSRDNISFALNTDHVKITQHVDHTLALDRLPVAAGAAFDSHAEEHNPTCLPDTRVELLDDIARWIDDPDAKPVFWLNGKAGTGKSTISRT
;
A
#
# COMPACT_ATOMS: atom_id res chain seq x y z
N MET A 1 1.23 -11.03 1.58
CA MET A 1 -0.08 -11.44 1.00
C MET A 1 -1.14 -10.32 1.03
N GLU A 2 -0.97 -9.26 1.83
CA GLU A 2 -1.95 -8.16 1.97
C GLU A 2 -2.12 -7.27 0.71
N GLY A 3 -1.07 -7.08 -0.09
CA GLY A 3 -1.13 -6.24 -1.30
C GLY A 3 -2.07 -6.74 -2.40
N LEU A 4 -2.24 -8.06 -2.53
CA LEU A 4 -3.18 -8.67 -3.49
C LEU A 4 -4.64 -8.36 -3.12
N GLY A 5 -4.95 -8.28 -1.82
CA GLY A 5 -6.29 -7.93 -1.33
C GLY A 5 -6.66 -6.48 -1.67
N ILE A 6 -5.70 -5.56 -1.57
CA ILE A 6 -5.92 -4.14 -1.87
C ILE A 6 -6.10 -3.92 -3.37
N ALA A 7 -5.27 -4.54 -4.21
CA ALA A 7 -5.44 -4.46 -5.67
C ALA A 7 -6.83 -4.95 -6.11
N ALA A 8 -7.28 -6.10 -5.59
CA ALA A 8 -8.61 -6.63 -5.86
C ALA A 8 -9.73 -5.68 -5.39
N ASN A 9 -9.57 -5.09 -4.20
CA ASN A 9 -10.53 -4.11 -3.68
C ASN A 9 -10.58 -2.83 -4.52
N VAL A 10 -9.44 -2.31 -4.95
CA VAL A 10 -9.36 -1.14 -5.85
C VAL A 10 -10.10 -1.42 -7.16
N ILE A 11 -9.87 -2.59 -7.77
CA ILE A 11 -10.57 -2.99 -9.00
C ILE A 11 -12.09 -3.04 -8.78
N ALA A 12 -12.53 -3.66 -7.67
CA ALA A 12 -13.95 -3.73 -7.35
C ALA A 12 -14.57 -2.34 -7.15
N VAL A 13 -13.86 -1.43 -6.48
CA VAL A 13 -14.31 -0.06 -6.24
C VAL A 13 -14.43 0.72 -7.56
N VAL A 14 -13.46 0.58 -8.47
CA VAL A 14 -13.50 1.18 -9.82
C VAL A 14 -14.74 0.71 -10.59
N ASP A 15 -14.96 -0.61 -10.63
CA ASP A 15 -16.08 -1.23 -11.33
C ASP A 15 -17.44 -0.79 -10.79
N ILE A 16 -17.65 -0.81 -9.47
CA ILE A 16 -18.89 -0.36 -8.83
C ILE A 16 -19.11 1.14 -9.10
N SER A 17 -18.06 1.96 -8.98
CA SER A 17 -18.18 3.40 -9.21
C SER A 17 -18.59 3.70 -10.65
N PHE A 18 -18.11 2.94 -11.64
CA PHE A 18 -18.50 3.10 -13.04
C PHE A 18 -20.00 2.83 -13.25
N ARG A 19 -20.51 1.72 -12.72
CA ARG A 19 -21.95 1.39 -12.77
C ARG A 19 -22.81 2.45 -12.10
N LEU A 20 -22.39 2.95 -10.94
CA LEU A 20 -23.09 4.00 -10.21
C LEU A 20 -23.18 5.31 -10.99
N ALA A 21 -22.10 5.71 -11.67
CA ALA A 21 -22.10 6.90 -12.51
C ALA A 21 -23.10 6.77 -13.67
N GLU A 22 -23.15 5.60 -14.32
CA GLU A 22 -24.13 5.30 -15.37
C GLU A 22 -25.58 5.39 -14.85
N TRP A 23 -25.87 4.78 -13.70
CA TRP A 23 -27.20 4.86 -13.09
C TRP A 23 -27.58 6.28 -12.70
N CYS A 24 -26.64 7.07 -12.16
CA CYS A 24 -26.90 8.48 -11.83
C CYS A 24 -27.31 9.28 -13.08
N VAL A 25 -26.67 9.05 -14.24
CA VAL A 25 -27.07 9.68 -15.51
C VAL A 25 -28.51 9.29 -15.88
N GLN A 26 -28.86 8.01 -15.77
CA GLN A 26 -30.20 7.53 -16.10
C GLN A 26 -31.25 8.12 -15.15
N TYR A 27 -31.00 8.11 -13.84
CA TYR A 27 -31.88 8.72 -12.85
C TYR A 27 -32.04 10.24 -13.07
N ALA A 28 -30.98 10.94 -13.47
CA ALA A 28 -31.05 12.37 -13.77
C ALA A 28 -31.96 12.68 -14.97
N TYR A 29 -32.04 11.74 -15.93
CA TYR A 29 -32.94 11.83 -17.07
C TYR A 29 -34.40 11.56 -16.68
N ASP A 30 -34.66 10.48 -15.93
CA ASP A 30 -36.03 10.01 -15.63
C ASP A 30 -36.68 10.71 -14.41
N VAL A 31 -35.89 11.22 -13.46
CA VAL A 31 -36.39 11.70 -12.16
C VAL A 31 -36.09 13.18 -11.93
N LYS A 32 -37.00 14.05 -12.39
CA LYS A 32 -36.82 15.51 -12.36
C LYS A 32 -36.85 16.14 -10.97
N ASN A 33 -37.60 15.59 -10.02
CA ASN A 33 -37.79 16.16 -8.68
C ASN A 33 -36.58 15.99 -7.75
N ALA A 34 -35.67 15.06 -8.04
CA ALA A 34 -34.45 14.82 -7.27
C ALA A 34 -33.17 15.21 -8.03
N ARG A 35 -33.30 15.91 -9.16
CA ARG A 35 -32.20 16.18 -10.10
C ARG A 35 -30.96 16.79 -9.45
N LYS A 36 -31.12 17.76 -8.54
CA LYS A 36 -30.01 18.40 -7.83
C LYS A 36 -29.21 17.40 -6.98
N ASP A 37 -29.91 16.50 -6.29
CA ASP A 37 -29.29 15.49 -5.44
C ASP A 37 -28.56 14.43 -6.28
N ILE A 38 -29.16 14.05 -7.41
CA ILE A 38 -28.54 13.12 -8.38
C ILE A 38 -27.27 13.73 -8.97
N GLU A 39 -27.30 14.99 -9.41
CA GLU A 39 -26.13 15.68 -9.96
C GLU A 39 -25.01 15.89 -8.92
N LYS A 40 -25.36 16.10 -7.64
CA LYS A 40 -24.38 16.15 -6.55
C LYS A 40 -23.72 14.78 -6.34
N LEU A 41 -24.53 13.71 -6.24
CA LEU A 41 -24.03 12.36 -6.04
C LEU A 41 -23.16 11.92 -7.22
N GLN A 42 -23.60 12.18 -8.45
CA GLN A 42 -22.85 11.85 -9.66
C GLN A 42 -21.47 12.51 -9.65
N ARG A 43 -21.39 13.80 -9.31
CA ARG A 43 -20.10 14.50 -9.22
C ARG A 43 -19.18 13.86 -8.19
N GLU A 44 -19.70 13.50 -7.01
CA GLU A 44 -18.87 12.88 -5.99
C GLU A 44 -18.40 11.48 -6.39
N VAL A 45 -19.27 10.68 -7.02
CA VAL A 45 -18.88 9.36 -7.57
C VAL A 45 -17.79 9.52 -8.62
N VAL A 46 -17.88 10.50 -9.52
CA VAL A 46 -16.85 10.78 -10.54
C VAL A 46 -15.54 11.26 -9.90
N ASN A 47 -15.60 12.17 -8.92
CA ASN A 47 -14.40 12.59 -8.18
C ASN A 47 -13.72 11.39 -7.51
N PHE A 48 -14.53 10.49 -6.94
CA PHE A 48 -14.04 9.27 -6.32
C PHE A 48 -13.42 8.32 -7.36
N GLN A 49 -14.02 8.17 -8.55
CA GLN A 49 -13.46 7.39 -9.67
C GLN A 49 -12.07 7.88 -10.08
N VAL A 50 -11.89 9.19 -10.18
CA VAL A 50 -10.58 9.78 -10.52
C VAL A 50 -9.54 9.40 -9.47
N ALA A 51 -9.86 9.60 -8.18
CA ALA A 51 -8.95 9.28 -7.09
C ALA A 51 -8.58 7.79 -7.06
N ILE A 52 -9.57 6.89 -7.13
CA ILE A 52 -9.31 5.45 -7.10
C ILE A 52 -8.62 4.94 -8.39
N GLY A 53 -8.86 5.59 -9.53
CA GLY A 53 -8.15 5.31 -10.79
C GLY A 53 -6.66 5.66 -10.69
N GLN A 54 -6.31 6.76 -10.02
CA GLN A 54 -4.92 7.09 -9.70
C GLN A 54 -4.29 6.01 -8.81
N VAL A 55 -4.98 5.57 -7.76
CA VAL A 55 -4.50 4.47 -6.89
C VAL A 55 -4.27 3.19 -7.69
N LYS A 56 -5.19 2.84 -8.60
CA LYS A 56 -5.02 1.68 -9.49
C LYS A 56 -3.75 1.78 -10.33
N SER A 57 -3.54 2.92 -10.99
CA SER A 57 -2.35 3.14 -11.83
C SER A 57 -1.04 3.05 -11.05
N LEU A 58 -1.05 3.48 -9.79
CA LEU A 58 0.10 3.40 -8.90
C LEU A 58 0.42 1.97 -8.47
N ILE A 59 -0.62 1.17 -8.16
CA ILE A 59 -0.47 -0.24 -7.77
C ILE A 59 -0.03 -1.11 -8.96
N GLU A 60 -0.56 -0.83 -10.16
CA GLU A 60 -0.22 -1.58 -11.38
C GLU A 60 1.12 -1.14 -12.02
N GLY A 61 1.69 -0.01 -11.58
CA GLY A 61 2.91 0.57 -12.12
C GLY A 61 4.22 -0.07 -11.58
N PRO A 62 5.39 0.32 -12.15
CA PRO A 62 6.71 -0.25 -11.81
C PRO A 62 7.16 -0.07 -10.35
N GLY A 63 6.42 0.71 -9.55
CA GLY A 63 6.67 0.94 -8.12
C GLY A 63 5.54 0.44 -7.21
N GLY A 64 4.59 -0.35 -7.72
CA GLY A 64 3.42 -0.80 -6.97
C GLY A 64 3.73 -1.64 -5.71
N GLN A 65 4.90 -2.31 -5.68
CA GLN A 65 5.40 -3.00 -4.50
C GLN A 65 5.99 -2.05 -3.44
N ALA A 66 6.46 -0.87 -3.84
CA ALA A 66 7.07 0.13 -2.95
C ALA A 66 6.02 0.97 -2.21
N LEU A 67 4.80 1.06 -2.76
CA LEU A 67 3.61 1.38 -1.96
C LEU A 67 3.40 0.25 -0.98
N GLN A 68 4.12 0.30 0.15
CA GLN A 68 3.75 -0.46 1.33
C GLN A 68 2.29 -0.11 1.56
N ALA A 69 1.41 -1.04 1.24
CA ALA A 69 -0.01 -0.92 1.46
C ALA A 69 -0.24 -0.64 2.94
N SER A 70 -0.32 0.63 3.33
CA SER A 70 -0.60 0.96 4.71
C SER A 70 -1.93 0.31 5.07
N ARG A 71 -2.03 -0.24 6.28
CA ARG A 71 -3.31 -0.71 6.83
C ARG A 71 -4.40 0.37 6.68
N GLN A 72 -4.02 1.64 6.74
CA GLN A 72 -4.91 2.79 6.53
C GLN A 72 -5.42 2.92 5.10
N LEU A 73 -4.58 2.66 4.09
CA LEU A 73 -5.00 2.63 2.68
C LEU A 73 -5.99 1.50 2.45
N GLY A 74 -5.67 0.30 2.95
CA GLY A 74 -6.55 -0.86 2.86
C GLY A 74 -7.91 -0.65 3.51
N SER A 75 -7.95 -0.10 4.73
CA SER A 75 -9.21 0.20 5.42
C SER A 75 -10.02 1.28 4.69
N ALA A 76 -9.38 2.35 4.23
CA ALA A 76 -10.09 3.44 3.53
C ALA A 76 -10.71 2.98 2.20
N ILE A 77 -10.03 2.09 1.47
CA ILE A 77 -10.57 1.49 0.24
C ILE A 77 -11.73 0.53 0.56
N GLU A 78 -11.63 -0.26 1.64
CA GLU A 78 -12.70 -1.17 2.06
C GLU A 78 -13.96 -0.41 2.53
N ASP A 79 -13.78 0.70 3.26
CA ASP A 79 -14.87 1.59 3.68
C ASP A 79 -15.57 2.20 2.46
N ALA A 80 -14.79 2.67 1.47
CA ALA A 80 -15.33 3.17 0.22
C ALA A 80 -16.10 2.09 -0.55
N ARG A 81 -15.54 0.88 -0.64
CA ARG A 81 -16.18 -0.26 -1.29
C ARG A 81 -17.52 -0.58 -0.66
N SER A 82 -17.59 -0.60 0.66
CA SER A 82 -18.81 -0.87 1.42
C SER A 82 -19.87 0.21 1.17
N ALA A 83 -19.47 1.48 1.18
CA ALA A 83 -20.35 2.61 0.88
C ALA A 83 -20.93 2.55 -0.55
N LEU A 84 -20.06 2.31 -1.53
CA LEU A 84 -20.43 2.21 -2.94
C LEU A 84 -21.32 0.99 -3.19
N LYS A 85 -21.06 -0.16 -2.55
CA LYS A 85 -21.95 -1.33 -2.63
C LYS A 85 -23.33 -1.07 -2.06
N GLU A 86 -23.42 -0.36 -0.95
CA GLU A 86 -24.72 -0.01 -0.37
C GLU A 86 -25.49 0.97 -1.26
N LEU A 87 -24.77 1.93 -1.87
CA LEU A 87 -25.34 2.83 -2.86
C LEU A 87 -25.80 2.06 -4.10
N GLU A 88 -25.01 1.10 -4.57
CA GLU A 88 -25.31 0.25 -5.70
C GLU A 88 -26.58 -0.56 -5.42
N ARG A 89 -26.66 -1.23 -4.28
CA ARG A 89 -27.83 -2.01 -3.87
C ARG A 89 -29.12 -1.18 -3.84
N LYS A 90 -29.04 0.09 -3.42
CA LYS A 90 -30.19 1.00 -3.34
C LYS A 90 -30.58 1.59 -4.69
N LEU A 91 -29.62 1.90 -5.55
CA LEU A 91 -29.85 2.40 -6.91
C LEU A 91 -30.18 1.30 -7.90
N GLN A 92 -29.94 0.03 -7.53
CA GLN A 92 -30.19 -1.09 -8.40
C GLN A 92 -31.66 -1.08 -8.83
N PRO A 93 -31.94 -1.15 -10.13
CA PRO A 93 -33.30 -1.09 -10.64
C PRO A 93 -33.97 -2.42 -10.37
N SER A 94 -35.26 -2.41 -10.04
CA SER A 94 -36.04 -3.64 -10.05
C SER A 94 -36.14 -4.13 -11.50
N THR A 95 -35.30 -5.10 -11.88
CA THR A 95 -35.48 -5.86 -13.11
C THR A 95 -36.68 -6.80 -12.94
N GLY A 96 -37.88 -6.22 -12.91
CA GLY A 96 -39.13 -6.96 -13.00
C GLY A 96 -39.24 -7.60 -14.38
N ARG A 97 -39.18 -8.93 -14.41
CA ARG A 97 -39.44 -9.84 -15.54
C ARG A 97 -38.77 -9.44 -16.88
N LYS A 98 -37.65 -10.12 -17.17
CA LYS A 98 -37.09 -10.27 -18.52
C LYS A 98 -38.06 -11.02 -19.44
N ALA A 99 -39.17 -10.38 -19.82
CA ALA A 99 -40.04 -10.83 -20.90
C ALA A 99 -40.72 -9.60 -21.51
N MET A 100 -40.25 -9.24 -22.71
CA MET A 100 -40.82 -8.23 -23.62
C MET A 100 -40.85 -6.78 -23.12
N SER A 101 -39.76 -6.03 -23.36
CA SER A 101 -39.79 -4.88 -24.27
C SER A 101 -38.38 -4.31 -24.47
N ARG A 102 -38.10 -3.78 -25.66
CA ARG A 102 -36.95 -2.89 -25.94
C ARG A 102 -37.14 -1.48 -25.35
N VAL A 103 -37.94 -1.36 -24.29
CA VAL A 103 -38.33 -0.08 -23.69
C VAL A 103 -38.11 -0.18 -22.19
N GLY A 104 -36.83 -0.07 -21.83
CA GLY A 104 -36.34 -0.13 -20.47
C GLY A 104 -36.84 1.01 -19.58
N TRP A 105 -36.75 0.80 -18.27
CA TRP A 105 -36.70 1.83 -17.23
C TRP A 105 -37.90 2.77 -17.06
N ARG A 106 -39.09 2.43 -17.58
CA ARG A 106 -40.29 3.24 -17.32
C ARG A 106 -40.67 3.19 -15.83
N ALA A 107 -40.67 4.37 -15.19
CA ALA A 107 -41.06 4.65 -13.80
C ALA A 107 -39.99 4.42 -12.71
N LEU A 108 -38.74 4.82 -12.95
CA LEU A 108 -37.76 4.93 -11.86
C LEU A 108 -38.24 5.89 -10.76
N LYS A 109 -38.21 5.43 -9.51
CA LYS A 109 -38.43 6.25 -8.32
C LYS A 109 -37.08 6.47 -7.64
N TRP A 110 -36.74 7.72 -7.35
CA TRP A 110 -35.54 8.02 -6.58
C TRP A 110 -35.66 7.44 -5.16
N PRO A 111 -34.73 6.57 -4.72
CA PRO A 111 -34.87 5.82 -3.47
C PRO A 111 -34.31 6.53 -2.24
N PHE A 112 -33.72 7.72 -2.37
CA PHE A 112 -33.07 8.44 -1.27
C PHE A 112 -33.82 9.70 -0.86
N SER A 113 -33.70 10.06 0.41
CA SER A 113 -33.95 11.44 0.87
C SER A 113 -32.72 12.30 0.60
N SER A 114 -32.88 13.62 0.47
CA SER A 114 -31.75 14.54 0.30
C SER A 114 -30.72 14.43 1.43
N LYS A 115 -31.18 14.18 2.66
CA LYS A 115 -30.30 13.93 3.81
C LYS A 115 -29.45 12.67 3.63
N ALA A 116 -30.04 11.57 3.17
CA ALA A 116 -29.32 10.33 2.92
C ALA A 116 -28.30 10.48 1.77
N VAL A 117 -28.60 11.29 0.75
CA VAL A 117 -27.65 11.61 -0.32
C VAL A 117 -26.46 12.39 0.23
N GLU A 118 -26.71 13.42 1.04
CA GLU A 118 -25.66 14.23 1.64
C GLU A 118 -24.76 13.39 2.58
N GLU A 119 -25.34 12.51 3.39
CA GLU A 119 -24.58 11.57 4.24
C GLU A 119 -23.70 10.64 3.41
N THR A 120 -24.20 10.14 2.28
CA THR A 120 -23.44 9.28 1.37
C THR A 120 -22.28 10.04 0.72
N ILE A 121 -22.52 11.26 0.26
CA ILE A 121 -21.48 12.14 -0.31
C ILE A 121 -20.40 12.41 0.73
N GLN A 122 -20.77 12.75 1.95
CA GLN A 122 -19.80 12.99 3.03
C GLN A 122 -18.98 11.75 3.36
N HIS A 123 -19.59 10.57 3.34
CA HIS A 123 -18.88 9.32 3.57
C HIS A 123 -17.85 9.05 2.47
N LEU A 124 -18.23 9.18 1.20
CA LEU A 124 -17.32 9.02 0.05
C LEU A 124 -16.19 10.05 0.07
N ALA A 125 -16.50 11.32 0.38
CA ALA A 125 -15.51 12.38 0.48
C ALA A 125 -14.48 12.08 1.58
N ARG A 126 -14.92 11.63 2.76
CA ARG A 126 -14.02 11.22 3.85
C ARG A 126 -13.15 10.03 3.44
N SER A 127 -13.71 9.01 2.80
CA SER A 127 -12.92 7.87 2.32
C SER A 127 -11.87 8.31 1.30
N ARG A 128 -12.22 9.22 0.37
CA ARG A 128 -11.26 9.79 -0.60
C ARG A 128 -10.14 10.54 0.12
N ASP A 129 -10.47 11.38 1.09
CA ASP A 129 -9.49 12.17 1.82
C ASP A 129 -8.55 11.26 2.65
N ASN A 130 -9.09 10.18 3.24
CA ASN A 130 -8.29 9.16 3.92
C ASN A 130 -7.36 8.40 2.97
N ILE A 131 -7.82 8.06 1.76
CA ILE A 131 -6.99 7.45 0.72
C ILE A 131 -5.83 8.39 0.36
N SER A 132 -6.12 9.67 0.08
CA SER A 132 -5.09 10.68 -0.21
C SER A 132 -4.09 10.85 0.93
N PHE A 133 -4.56 10.87 2.18
CA PHE A 133 -3.70 10.97 3.36
C PHE A 133 -2.77 9.75 3.51
N ALA A 134 -3.31 8.54 3.32
CA ALA A 134 -2.53 7.31 3.38
C ALA A 134 -1.43 7.29 2.30
N LEU A 135 -1.79 7.63 1.05
CA LEU A 135 -0.83 7.71 -0.05
C LEU A 135 0.27 8.74 0.21
N ASN A 136 -0.07 9.93 0.72
CA ASN A 136 0.92 10.95 1.06
C ASN A 136 1.88 10.48 2.15
N THR A 137 1.36 9.77 3.16
CA THR A 137 2.19 9.20 4.23
C THR A 137 3.18 8.19 3.69
N ASP A 138 2.73 7.29 2.82
CA ASP A 138 3.58 6.27 2.21
C ASP A 138 4.61 6.91 1.25
N HIS A 139 4.21 7.94 0.51
CA HIS A 139 5.12 8.73 -0.34
C HIS A 139 6.23 9.40 0.47
N VAL A 140 5.93 9.99 1.62
CA VAL A 140 6.93 10.60 2.52
C VAL A 140 7.94 9.55 3.00
N LYS A 141 7.48 8.36 3.42
CA LYS A 141 8.37 7.28 3.86
C LYS A 141 9.31 6.82 2.74
N ILE A 142 8.78 6.62 1.53
CA ILE A 142 9.60 6.22 0.37
C ILE A 142 10.64 7.28 0.06
N THR A 143 10.23 8.56 0.05
CA THR A 143 11.13 9.68 -0.23
C THR A 143 12.25 9.77 0.81
N GLN A 144 11.93 9.62 2.10
CA GLN A 144 12.92 9.58 3.18
C GLN A 144 13.88 8.39 3.04
N HIS A 145 13.37 7.22 2.65
CA HIS A 145 14.21 6.05 2.45
C HIS A 145 15.19 6.26 1.29
N VAL A 146 14.73 6.80 0.16
CA VAL A 146 15.59 7.14 -0.98
C VAL A 146 16.65 8.16 -0.57
N ASP A 147 16.30 9.20 0.18
CA ASP A 147 17.25 10.21 0.66
C ASP A 147 18.34 9.57 1.55
N HIS A 148 17.96 8.68 2.45
CA HIS A 148 18.92 7.97 3.30
C HIS A 148 19.85 7.05 2.48
N THR A 149 19.31 6.29 1.53
CA THR A 149 20.12 5.41 0.67
C THR A 149 21.10 6.22 -0.18
N LEU A 150 20.63 7.30 -0.82
CA LEU A 150 21.50 8.19 -1.58
C LEU A 150 22.56 8.89 -0.71
N ALA A 151 22.24 9.18 0.55
CA ALA A 151 23.20 9.74 1.49
C ALA A 151 24.28 8.72 1.87
N LEU A 152 23.91 7.45 2.10
CA LEU A 152 24.86 6.36 2.36
C LEU A 152 25.77 6.09 1.15
N ASP A 153 25.20 6.09 -0.06
CA ASP A 153 25.96 5.86 -1.30
C ASP A 153 27.02 6.95 -1.57
N ARG A 154 26.85 8.13 -0.96
CA ARG A 154 27.82 9.24 -1.04
C ARG A 154 28.91 9.17 0.01
N LEU A 155 28.81 8.29 1.01
CA LEU A 155 29.84 8.15 2.02
C LEU A 155 31.09 7.52 1.38
N PRO A 156 32.29 8.09 1.61
CA PRO A 156 33.51 7.48 1.11
C PRO A 156 33.70 6.11 1.76
N VAL A 157 33.95 5.10 0.93
CA VAL A 157 34.33 3.78 1.42
C VAL A 157 35.71 3.89 2.05
N ALA A 158 35.81 3.55 3.34
CA ALA A 158 37.09 3.48 4.02
C ALA A 158 37.91 2.31 3.46
N ALA A 159 39.10 2.60 2.92
CA ALA A 159 40.01 1.58 2.43
C ALA A 159 40.33 0.57 3.55
N GLY A 160 40.22 -0.73 3.28
CA GLY A 160 40.43 -1.78 4.28
C GLY A 160 39.18 -2.23 5.04
N ALA A 161 38.07 -1.49 4.98
CA ALA A 161 36.87 -1.77 5.78
C ALA A 161 35.84 -2.69 5.10
N ALA A 162 36.07 -3.07 3.84
CA ALA A 162 35.22 -4.05 3.17
C ALA A 162 35.40 -5.43 3.81
N PHE A 163 34.28 -6.16 3.99
CA PHE A 163 34.32 -7.61 4.23
C PHE A 163 35.11 -8.23 3.09
N ASP A 164 36.18 -8.97 3.37
CA ASP A 164 37.16 -9.54 2.42
C ASP A 164 38.22 -8.60 1.80
N SER A 165 38.41 -7.40 2.34
CA SER A 165 39.40 -6.45 1.83
C SER A 165 40.79 -7.07 1.60
N HIS A 166 41.32 -6.93 0.38
CA HIS A 166 42.66 -7.36 -0.03
C HIS A 166 43.79 -6.82 0.88
N ALA A 167 43.56 -5.71 1.59
CA ALA A 167 44.51 -5.20 2.58
C ALA A 167 44.88 -6.23 3.67
N GLU A 168 44.01 -7.22 3.92
CA GLU A 168 44.21 -8.27 4.92
C GLU A 168 44.70 -9.61 4.32
N GLU A 169 44.84 -9.73 3.00
CA GLU A 169 45.18 -11.00 2.32
C GLU A 169 46.51 -11.61 2.79
N HIS A 170 47.49 -10.77 3.12
CA HIS A 170 48.81 -11.22 3.58
C HIS A 170 48.94 -11.27 5.11
N ASN A 171 47.89 -10.90 5.85
CA ASN A 171 47.93 -10.95 7.30
C ASN A 171 47.66 -12.37 7.80
N PRO A 172 48.32 -12.81 8.88
CA PRO A 172 48.14 -14.16 9.39
C PRO A 172 46.74 -14.34 9.97
N THR A 173 46.09 -15.43 9.58
CA THR A 173 44.87 -15.98 10.17
C THR A 173 45.19 -17.00 11.27
N CYS A 174 44.18 -17.54 11.94
CA CYS A 174 44.38 -18.61 12.90
C CYS A 174 45.04 -19.81 12.21
N LEU A 175 45.99 -20.45 12.90
CA LEU A 175 46.59 -21.69 12.42
C LEU A 175 45.52 -22.79 12.36
N PRO A 176 45.65 -23.76 11.45
CA PRO A 176 44.77 -24.92 11.41
C PRO A 176 44.63 -25.55 12.79
N ASP A 177 43.40 -25.98 13.12
CA ASP A 177 43.05 -26.64 14.37
C ASP A 177 43.30 -25.82 15.65
N THR A 178 43.47 -24.49 15.52
CA THR A 178 43.55 -23.57 16.66
C THR A 178 42.29 -22.72 16.77
N ARG A 179 41.88 -22.39 18.00
CA ARG A 179 40.71 -21.53 18.28
C ARG A 179 39.36 -22.03 17.73
N VAL A 180 39.27 -23.30 17.36
CA VAL A 180 38.09 -23.95 16.75
C VAL A 180 36.80 -23.64 17.52
N GLU A 181 36.74 -23.94 18.82
CA GLU A 181 35.54 -23.72 19.63
C GLU A 181 35.09 -22.25 19.65
N LEU A 182 36.05 -21.32 19.71
CA LEU A 182 35.76 -19.88 19.71
C LEU A 182 35.27 -19.39 18.35
N LEU A 183 35.84 -19.89 17.25
CA LEU A 183 35.38 -19.56 15.90
C LEU A 183 33.97 -20.11 15.67
N ASP A 184 33.67 -21.31 16.16
CA ASP A 184 32.32 -21.89 16.10
C ASP A 184 31.31 -21.11 16.94
N ASP A 185 31.72 -20.59 18.11
CA ASP A 185 30.89 -19.68 18.92
C ASP A 185 30.59 -18.36 18.17
N ILE A 186 31.60 -17.79 17.52
CA ILE A 186 31.45 -16.55 16.73
C ILE A 186 30.56 -16.79 15.51
N ALA A 187 30.74 -17.89 14.79
CA ALA A 187 29.92 -18.24 13.63
C ALA A 187 28.44 -18.41 14.03
N ARG A 188 28.18 -19.13 15.13
CA ARG A 188 26.83 -19.24 15.70
C ARG A 188 26.25 -17.89 16.12
N TRP A 189 27.07 -17.00 16.66
CA TRP A 189 26.65 -15.65 17.01
C TRP A 189 26.31 -14.79 15.78
N ILE A 190 27.04 -14.92 14.67
CA ILE A 190 26.77 -14.20 13.40
C ILE A 190 25.45 -14.65 12.79
N ASP A 191 25.17 -15.95 12.84
CA ASP A 191 23.98 -16.55 12.20
C ASP A 191 22.71 -16.49 13.07
N ASP A 192 22.82 -16.07 14.34
CA ASP A 192 21.69 -16.00 15.27
C ASP A 192 20.91 -14.67 15.10
N PRO A 193 19.66 -14.70 14.61
CA PRO A 193 18.85 -13.50 14.42
C PRO A 193 18.47 -12.78 15.74
N ASP A 194 18.56 -13.48 16.87
CA ASP A 194 18.23 -12.94 18.20
C ASP A 194 19.48 -12.49 18.98
N ALA A 195 20.69 -12.69 18.42
CA ALA A 195 21.94 -12.32 19.08
C ALA A 195 22.15 -10.80 19.14
N LYS A 196 23.00 -10.38 20.09
CA LYS A 196 23.39 -8.96 20.22
C LYS A 196 24.26 -8.54 19.03
N PRO A 197 24.11 -7.31 18.51
CA PRO A 197 24.84 -6.85 17.31
C PRO A 197 26.34 -6.62 17.51
N VAL A 198 26.85 -6.77 18.74
CA VAL A 198 28.27 -6.57 19.06
C VAL A 198 28.77 -7.78 19.85
N PHE A 199 29.77 -8.49 19.30
CA PHE A 199 30.54 -9.50 19.99
C PHE A 199 31.78 -8.87 20.64
N TRP A 200 31.94 -9.02 21.95
CA TRP A 200 33.07 -8.48 22.69
C TRP A 200 34.08 -9.58 23.02
N LEU A 201 35.18 -9.64 22.25
CA LEU A 201 36.30 -10.55 22.50
C LEU A 201 37.39 -9.87 23.35
N ASN A 202 37.52 -10.27 24.62
CA ASN A 202 38.54 -9.74 25.53
C ASN A 202 39.68 -10.73 25.79
N GLY A 203 40.84 -10.23 26.23
CA GLY A 203 41.98 -11.06 26.57
C GLY A 203 43.30 -10.29 26.61
N LYS A 204 44.32 -10.88 27.23
CA LYS A 204 45.67 -10.30 27.37
C LYS A 204 46.26 -9.87 26.02
N ALA A 205 47.11 -8.84 25.99
CA ALA A 205 47.87 -8.48 24.80
C ALA A 205 48.68 -9.69 24.29
N GLY A 206 48.79 -9.84 22.97
CA GLY A 206 49.53 -10.93 22.33
C GLY A 206 48.80 -12.28 22.24
N THR A 207 47.53 -12.39 22.63
CA THR A 207 46.79 -13.67 22.58
C THR A 207 46.15 -14.02 21.24
N GLY A 208 46.39 -13.21 20.19
CA GLY A 208 45.86 -13.46 18.84
C GLY A 208 44.43 -12.96 18.57
N LYS A 209 43.89 -12.02 19.37
CA LYS A 209 42.54 -11.45 19.13
C LYS A 209 42.37 -10.83 17.75
N SER A 210 43.35 -10.06 17.29
CA SER A 210 43.34 -9.46 15.94
C SER A 210 43.52 -10.50 14.83
N THR A 211 44.09 -11.66 15.15
CA THR A 211 44.19 -12.79 14.21
C THR A 211 42.82 -13.48 14.08
N ILE A 212 42.11 -13.65 15.21
CA ILE A 212 40.73 -14.18 15.23
C ILE A 212 39.79 -13.29 14.43
N SER A 213 39.86 -11.95 14.55
CA SER A 213 38.98 -11.05 13.79
C SER A 213 39.19 -11.04 12.28
N ARG A 214 40.27 -11.66 11.79
CA ARG A 214 40.60 -11.79 10.36
C ARG A 214 40.34 -13.19 9.80
N THR A 215 40.08 -14.16 10.69
CA THR A 215 39.83 -15.55 10.34
C THR A 215 38.34 -15.75 10.10
#